data_AF-A0A7W0H0W0-F1
#
_entry.id   AF-A0A7W0H0W0-F1
#
_cell.length_a   1.000
_cell.length_b   1.000
_cell.length_c   1.000
_cell.angle_alpha   90.00
_cell.angle_beta   90.00
_cell.angle_gamma   90.00
#
_symmetry.space_group_name_H-M   'P 1'
#
loop_
_entity.id
_entity.type
_entity.pdbx_description
1 polymer ?
#
loop_
_entity_poly.entity_id
_entity_poly.type
_entity_poly.pdbx_seq_one_letter_code
_entity_poly.pdbx_strand_id
1 'polypeptide(L)'
;MNPHEQRFWPTRMRWRLRGAWMWPSFVALTVLDGFLLHRLSPVREGIELIPALLLATFGNLVLIGAVAPWLARRMWKRRPAADPGTPAKAQLEVLSDRIGTGLLVASVFGILAAGLANRPTIVAETDQRQRAAQELFDFVTGHGNAELRRNLEASDTIRLGEAYYRSCIPDDDRERWTCFFLDATTKRTKLIRDPSALPNRRDP
;
A
#
# COMPACT_ATOMS: atom_id res chain seq x y z
N MET A 1 56.78 3.12 -20.64
CA MET A 1 55.63 2.85 -19.75
C MET A 1 55.81 3.72 -18.51
N ASN A 2 55.10 4.84 -18.39
CA ASN A 2 55.38 5.87 -17.38
C ASN A 2 54.73 5.51 -16.02
N PRO A 3 55.48 5.46 -14.89
CA PRO A 3 54.96 5.03 -13.58
C PRO A 3 53.89 5.96 -12.99
N HIS A 4 53.69 7.15 -13.55
CA HIS A 4 52.63 8.09 -13.14
C HIS A 4 51.22 7.64 -13.56
N GLU A 5 51.05 6.91 -14.67
CA GLU A 5 49.73 6.45 -15.14
C GLU A 5 49.12 5.38 -14.21
N GLN A 6 49.96 4.57 -13.57
CA GLN A 6 49.51 3.47 -12.71
C GLN A 6 48.87 3.94 -11.40
N ARG A 7 49.12 5.17 -10.93
CA ARG A 7 48.46 5.72 -9.72
C ARG A 7 47.10 6.38 -10.00
N PHE A 8 46.86 6.83 -11.24
CA PHE A 8 45.58 7.44 -11.61
C PHE A 8 44.46 6.41 -11.77
N TRP A 9 44.79 5.21 -12.26
CA TRP A 9 43.85 4.12 -12.48
C TRP A 9 43.16 3.58 -11.21
N PRO A 10 43.87 3.15 -10.15
CA PRO A 10 43.23 2.61 -8.95
C PRO A 10 42.41 3.65 -8.21
N THR A 11 42.84 4.92 -8.28
CA THR A 11 42.11 6.04 -7.67
C THR A 11 40.78 6.24 -8.40
N ARG A 12 40.76 6.38 -9.74
CA ARG A 12 39.52 6.47 -10.54
C ARG A 12 38.60 5.25 -10.39
N MET A 13 39.17 4.03 -10.35
CA MET A 13 38.38 2.80 -10.21
C MET A 13 37.65 2.72 -8.85
N ARG A 14 38.33 3.09 -7.75
CA ARG A 14 37.71 3.12 -6.41
C ARG A 14 36.55 4.09 -6.30
N TRP A 15 36.56 5.20 -7.05
CA TRP A 15 35.46 6.18 -7.04
C TRP A 15 34.22 5.63 -7.74
N ARG A 16 34.38 5.00 -8.90
CA ARG A 16 33.25 4.35 -9.60
C ARG A 16 32.64 3.23 -8.77
N LEU A 17 33.46 2.39 -8.13
CA LEU A 17 32.94 1.33 -7.26
C LEU A 17 32.22 1.86 -6.00
N ARG A 18 32.57 3.07 -5.55
CA ARG A 18 31.90 3.74 -4.41
C ARG A 18 30.63 4.50 -4.78
N GLY A 19 30.44 4.85 -6.05
CA GLY A 19 29.24 5.53 -6.58
C GLY A 19 28.40 4.67 -7.52
N ALA A 20 28.70 3.38 -7.64
CA ALA A 20 27.94 2.44 -8.48
C ALA A 20 26.86 1.68 -7.71
N TRP A 21 26.63 2.01 -6.43
CA TRP A 21 25.65 1.32 -5.59
C TRP A 21 24.21 1.81 -5.80
N MET A 22 24.01 3.00 -6.33
CA MET A 22 22.68 3.56 -6.51
C MET A 22 21.84 2.85 -7.55
N TRP A 23 22.39 2.43 -8.69
CA TRP A 23 21.65 1.62 -9.69
C TRP A 23 21.13 0.29 -9.11
N PRO A 24 21.98 -0.58 -8.53
CA PRO A 24 21.49 -1.85 -7.98
C PRO A 24 20.56 -1.64 -6.79
N SER A 25 20.82 -0.62 -5.95
CA SER A 25 19.92 -0.26 -4.86
C SER A 25 18.58 0.25 -5.37
N PHE A 26 18.56 1.07 -6.43
CA PHE A 26 17.32 1.56 -7.04
C PHE A 26 16.45 0.40 -7.54
N VAL A 27 17.03 -0.54 -8.29
CA VAL A 27 16.27 -1.69 -8.80
C VAL A 27 15.74 -2.54 -7.64
N ALA A 28 16.62 -2.92 -6.71
CA ALA A 28 16.23 -3.78 -5.58
C ALA A 28 15.18 -3.12 -4.68
N LEU A 29 15.37 -1.86 -4.31
CA LEU A 29 14.47 -1.14 -3.41
C LEU A 29 13.17 -0.76 -4.10
N THR A 30 13.16 -0.48 -5.41
CA THR A 30 11.91 -0.22 -6.15
C THR A 30 11.04 -1.47 -6.27
N VAL A 31 11.66 -2.62 -6.54
CA VAL A 31 10.94 -3.91 -6.54
C VAL A 31 10.40 -4.21 -5.13
N LEU A 32 11.20 -3.96 -4.10
CA LEU A 32 10.77 -4.13 -2.71
C LEU A 32 9.61 -3.18 -2.36
N ASP A 33 9.70 -1.90 -2.69
CA ASP A 33 8.65 -0.90 -2.46
C ASP A 33 7.35 -1.27 -3.17
N GLY A 34 7.43 -1.68 -4.44
CA GLY A 34 6.26 -2.16 -5.19
C GLY A 34 5.61 -3.40 -4.56
N PHE A 35 6.43 -4.35 -4.10
CA PHE A 35 5.94 -5.54 -3.40
C PHE A 35 5.33 -5.19 -2.03
N LEU A 36 5.94 -4.27 -1.28
CA LEU A 36 5.42 -3.79 0.00
C LEU A 36 4.11 -3.04 -0.18
N LEU A 37 3.99 -2.16 -1.17
CA LEU A 37 2.74 -1.47 -1.51
C LEU A 37 1.63 -2.45 -1.90
N HIS A 38 1.97 -3.52 -2.60
CA HIS A 38 1.00 -4.57 -2.93
C HIS A 38 0.54 -5.35 -1.69
N ARG A 39 1.47 -5.77 -0.82
CA ARG A 39 1.17 -6.60 0.36
C ARG A 39 0.59 -5.84 1.55
N LEU A 40 1.05 -4.61 1.75
CA LEU A 40 0.70 -3.72 2.85
C LEU A 40 0.06 -2.47 2.27
N SER A 41 -0.90 -2.64 1.35
CA SER A 41 -1.52 -1.51 0.68
C SER A 41 -2.08 -0.55 1.73
N PRO A 42 -1.62 0.71 1.73
CA PRO A 42 -2.15 1.72 2.63
C PRO A 42 -3.58 2.13 2.24
N VAL A 43 -4.12 1.65 1.13
CA VAL A 43 -5.48 1.97 0.66
C VAL A 43 -6.39 0.77 0.88
N ARG A 44 -7.64 1.01 1.33
CA ARG A 44 -8.60 -0.03 1.72
C ARG A 44 -8.89 -1.06 0.60
N GLU A 45 -8.85 -0.64 -0.66
CA GLU A 45 -9.16 -1.50 -1.81
C GLU A 45 -8.00 -2.38 -2.27
N GLY A 46 -6.82 -2.24 -1.66
CA GLY A 46 -5.61 -2.90 -2.16
C GLY A 46 -5.07 -2.22 -3.43
N ILE A 47 -3.81 -2.50 -3.77
CA ILE A 47 -3.23 -2.06 -5.04
C ILE A 47 -2.66 -3.31 -5.71
N GLU A 48 -3.05 -3.54 -6.97
CA GLU A 48 -2.52 -4.63 -7.78
C GLU A 48 -1.00 -4.48 -7.98
N LEU A 49 -0.29 -5.59 -8.21
CA LEU A 49 1.17 -5.59 -8.24
C LEU A 49 1.75 -4.66 -9.31
N ILE A 50 1.16 -4.65 -10.51
CA ILE A 50 1.62 -3.83 -11.64
C ILE A 50 1.50 -2.32 -11.32
N PRO A 51 0.33 -1.78 -10.93
CA PRO A 51 0.22 -0.38 -10.56
C PRO A 51 1.06 -0.03 -9.32
N ALA A 52 1.21 -0.94 -8.35
CA ALA A 52 2.09 -0.72 -7.19
C ALA A 52 3.56 -0.54 -7.62
N LEU A 53 4.05 -1.38 -8.53
CA LEU A 53 5.41 -1.28 -9.06
C LEU A 53 5.62 0.00 -9.88
N LEU A 54 4.63 0.41 -10.67
CA LEU A 54 4.68 1.67 -11.41
C LEU A 54 4.76 2.87 -10.46
N LEU A 55 3.92 2.92 -9.43
CA LEU A 55 3.96 3.97 -8.42
C LEU A 55 5.30 4.01 -7.69
N ALA A 56 5.81 2.85 -7.26
CA ALA A 56 7.14 2.75 -6.65
C ALA A 56 8.24 3.28 -7.58
N THR A 57 8.17 2.93 -8.86
CA THR A 57 9.14 3.40 -9.88
C THR A 57 9.10 4.90 -10.03
N PHE A 58 7.92 5.50 -10.24
CA PHE A 58 7.78 6.95 -10.37
C PHE A 58 8.23 7.68 -9.10
N GLY A 59 7.81 7.22 -7.92
CA GLY A 59 8.21 7.80 -6.64
C GLY A 59 9.72 7.77 -6.45
N ASN A 60 10.35 6.61 -6.70
CA ASN A 60 11.79 6.45 -6.54
C ASN A 60 12.57 7.27 -7.57
N LEU A 61 12.09 7.36 -8.82
CA LEU A 61 12.68 8.25 -9.85
C LEU A 61 12.67 9.72 -9.42
N VAL A 62 11.58 10.20 -8.80
CA VAL A 62 11.52 11.57 -8.25
C VAL A 62 12.51 11.75 -7.11
N LEU A 63 12.62 10.76 -6.20
CA LEU A 63 13.58 10.80 -5.10
C LEU A 63 15.02 10.91 -5.61
N ILE A 64 15.40 10.07 -6.58
CA ILE A 64 16.76 10.06 -7.09
C ILE A 64 17.07 11.19 -8.08
N GLY A 65 16.11 11.57 -8.92
CA GLY A 65 16.29 12.51 -10.02
C GLY A 65 16.11 13.97 -9.61
N ALA A 66 15.26 14.25 -8.62
CA ALA A 66 14.97 15.61 -8.17
C ALA A 66 15.43 15.86 -6.72
N VAL A 67 15.03 15.00 -5.79
CA VAL A 67 15.23 15.25 -4.35
C VAL A 67 16.69 15.08 -3.94
N ALA A 68 17.33 13.98 -4.34
CA ALA A 68 18.73 13.70 -4.04
C ALA A 68 19.69 14.81 -4.53
N PRO A 69 19.68 15.25 -5.81
CA PRO A 69 20.57 16.31 -6.26
C PRO A 69 20.24 17.67 -5.63
N TRP A 70 18.97 17.95 -5.32
CA TRP A 70 18.60 19.17 -4.61
C TRP A 70 19.17 19.19 -3.18
N LEU A 71 19.02 18.09 -2.43
CA LEU A 71 19.60 17.93 -1.09
C LEU A 71 21.13 17.98 -1.13
N ALA A 72 21.75 17.29 -2.09
CA ALA A 72 23.21 17.29 -2.25
C ALA A 72 23.75 18.71 -2.47
N ARG A 73 23.15 19.51 -3.36
CA ARG A 73 23.53 20.91 -3.59
C ARG A 73 23.33 21.77 -2.33
N ARG A 74 22.23 21.56 -1.60
CA ARG A 74 21.93 22.34 -0.39
C ARG A 74 22.91 22.03 0.75
N MET A 75 23.27 20.76 0.92
CA MET A 75 24.27 20.32 1.91
C MET A 75 25.68 20.73 1.51
N TRP A 76 26.01 20.71 0.21
CA TRP A 76 27.31 21.14 -0.30
C TRP A 76 27.60 22.61 0.03
N LYS A 77 26.60 23.49 -0.04
CA LYS A 77 26.71 24.90 0.36
C LYS A 77 27.09 25.10 1.84
N ARG A 78 26.93 24.07 2.67
CA ARG A 78 27.20 24.11 4.12
C ARG A 78 28.48 23.38 4.52
N ARG A 79 29.23 22.81 3.57
CA ARG A 79 30.47 22.08 3.89
C ARG A 79 31.66 23.03 4.08
N PRO A 80 32.40 22.94 5.20
CA PRO A 80 33.70 23.57 5.33
C PRO A 80 34.73 22.80 4.48
N ALA A 81 35.55 23.55 3.75
CA ALA A 81 36.72 23.15 2.94
C ALA A 81 36.68 21.75 2.28
N ALA A 82 36.53 21.73 0.95
CA ALA A 82 36.66 20.50 0.15
C ALA A 82 38.02 19.81 0.40
N ASP A 83 37.99 18.48 0.54
CA ASP A 83 39.16 17.64 0.86
C ASP A 83 40.31 17.91 -0.15
N PRO A 84 41.50 18.38 0.31
CA PRO A 84 42.59 18.79 -0.56
C PRO A 84 43.19 17.57 -1.27
N GLY A 85 42.73 17.31 -2.50
CA GLY A 85 43.25 16.22 -3.33
C GLY A 85 42.21 15.53 -4.22
N THR A 86 40.92 15.85 -4.08
CA THR A 86 39.86 15.30 -4.95
C THR A 86 39.06 16.37 -5.67
N PRO A 87 38.71 16.17 -6.96
CA PRO A 87 37.89 17.13 -7.69
C PRO A 87 36.54 17.33 -7.00
N ALA A 88 36.14 18.59 -6.78
CA ALA A 88 34.87 18.94 -6.13
C ALA A 88 33.64 18.28 -6.80
N LYS A 89 33.67 18.10 -8.14
CA LYS A 89 32.62 17.42 -8.90
C LYS A 89 32.47 15.94 -8.50
N ALA A 90 33.58 15.23 -8.29
CA ALA A 90 33.56 13.82 -7.90
C ALA A 90 33.05 13.63 -6.46
N GLN A 91 33.40 14.55 -5.55
CA GLN A 91 32.87 14.54 -4.19
C GLN A 91 31.36 14.82 -4.14
N LEU A 92 30.86 15.70 -5.03
CA LEU A 92 29.42 15.99 -5.16
C LEU A 92 28.65 14.78 -5.69
N GLU A 93 29.20 14.08 -6.68
CA GLU A 93 28.60 12.87 -7.27
C GLU A 93 28.44 11.77 -6.20
N VAL A 94 29.50 11.49 -5.42
CA VAL A 94 29.44 10.51 -4.32
C VAL A 94 28.46 10.94 -3.22
N LEU A 95 28.36 12.25 -2.93
CA LEU A 95 27.38 12.74 -1.97
C LEU A 95 25.95 12.53 -2.48
N SER A 96 25.70 12.81 -3.75
CA SER A 96 24.38 12.60 -4.38
C SER A 96 24.00 11.13 -4.38
N ASP A 97 24.93 10.23 -4.69
CA ASP A 97 24.75 8.78 -4.68
C ASP A 97 24.34 8.24 -3.29
N ARG A 98 25.03 8.70 -2.24
CA ARG A 98 24.71 8.34 -0.85
C ARG A 98 23.37 8.89 -0.38
N ILE A 99 23.06 10.14 -0.71
CA ILE A 99 21.77 10.75 -0.38
C ILE A 99 20.64 10.03 -1.11
N GLY A 100 20.82 9.73 -2.40
CA GLY A 100 19.85 8.96 -3.18
C GLY A 100 19.59 7.59 -2.58
N THR A 101 20.64 6.84 -2.25
CA THR A 101 20.51 5.53 -1.58
C THR A 101 19.82 5.66 -0.21
N GLY A 102 20.16 6.67 0.58
CA GLY A 102 19.49 6.93 1.86
C GLY A 102 18.01 7.27 1.72
N LEU A 103 17.62 8.03 0.69
CA LEU A 103 16.21 8.34 0.39
C LEU A 103 15.43 7.10 -0.01
N LEU A 104 16.01 6.20 -0.81
CA LEU A 104 15.38 4.93 -1.19
C LEU A 104 15.22 4.01 0.03
N VAL A 105 16.18 3.98 0.95
CA VAL A 105 16.00 3.22 2.20
C VAL A 105 14.89 3.86 3.05
N ALA A 106 14.83 5.19 3.11
CA ALA A 106 13.78 5.90 3.83
C ALA A 106 12.39 5.68 3.23
N SER A 107 12.25 5.53 1.90
CA SER A 107 10.96 5.23 1.26
C SER A 107 10.41 3.88 1.72
N VAL A 108 11.25 2.84 1.75
CA VAL A 108 10.90 1.51 2.27
C VAL A 108 10.36 1.60 3.70
N PHE A 109 11.07 2.28 4.59
CA PHE A 109 10.62 2.46 5.97
C PHE A 109 9.33 3.27 6.07
N GLY A 110 9.16 4.30 5.22
CA GLY A 110 7.93 5.08 5.14
C GLY A 110 6.72 4.23 4.73
N ILE A 111 6.89 3.40 3.69
CA ILE A 111 5.84 2.48 3.21
C ILE A 111 5.53 1.42 4.27
N LEU A 112 6.55 0.82 4.88
CA LEU A 112 6.37 -0.15 5.96
C LEU A 112 5.59 0.46 7.13
N ALA A 113 5.96 1.65 7.58
CA ALA A 113 5.28 2.34 8.67
C ALA A 113 3.83 2.66 8.32
N ALA A 114 3.56 3.18 7.12
CA ALA A 114 2.21 3.49 6.65
C ALA A 114 1.35 2.22 6.53
N GLY A 115 1.89 1.15 5.96
CA GLY A 115 1.21 -0.13 5.80
C GLY A 115 0.88 -0.80 7.13
N LEU A 116 1.82 -0.78 8.09
CA LEU A 116 1.60 -1.31 9.44
C LEU A 116 0.58 -0.48 10.22
N ALA A 117 0.59 0.85 10.07
CA ALA A 117 -0.38 1.73 10.71
C ALA A 117 -1.83 1.50 10.21
N ASN A 118 -2.01 1.09 8.95
CA ASN A 118 -3.33 0.80 8.37
C ASN A 118 -3.78 -0.67 8.48
N ARG A 119 -2.92 -1.59 8.92
CA ARG A 119 -3.30 -2.97 9.20
C ARG A 119 -4.49 -3.11 10.19
N PRO A 120 -4.57 -2.38 11.33
CA PRO A 120 -5.68 -2.55 12.27
C PRO A 120 -7.04 -2.12 11.70
N THR A 121 -7.08 -1.12 10.81
CA THR A 121 -8.33 -0.64 10.19
C THR A 121 -8.89 -1.63 9.18
N ILE A 122 -8.04 -2.33 8.42
CA ILE A 122 -8.48 -3.33 7.43
C ILE A 122 -8.95 -4.63 8.12
N VAL A 123 -8.24 -5.07 9.16
CA VAL A 123 -8.62 -6.29 9.90
C VAL A 123 -9.92 -6.08 10.70
N ALA A 124 -10.10 -4.91 11.32
CA ALA A 124 -11.34 -4.59 12.02
C ALA A 124 -12.57 -4.65 11.11
N GLU A 125 -12.42 -4.20 9.85
CA GLU A 125 -13.52 -4.21 8.88
C GLU A 125 -13.87 -5.64 8.40
N THR A 126 -12.86 -6.50 8.22
CA THR A 126 -13.06 -7.89 7.78
C THR A 126 -13.77 -8.71 8.86
N ASP A 127 -13.34 -8.55 10.10
CA ASP A 127 -13.96 -9.16 11.28
C ASP A 127 -15.41 -8.72 11.45
N GLN A 128 -15.70 -7.42 11.30
CA GLN A 128 -17.06 -6.88 11.44
C GLN A 128 -17.99 -7.42 10.36
N ARG A 129 -17.52 -7.50 9.11
CA ARG A 129 -18.29 -8.07 8.00
C ARG A 129 -18.60 -9.55 8.22
N GLN A 130 -17.61 -10.35 8.65
CA GLN A 130 -17.81 -11.77 8.92
C GLN A 130 -18.79 -11.98 10.08
N ARG A 131 -18.64 -11.23 11.17
CA ARG A 131 -19.58 -11.28 12.31
C ARG A 131 -21.00 -10.88 11.90
N ALA A 132 -21.16 -9.82 11.11
CA ALA A 132 -22.46 -9.40 10.61
C ALA A 132 -23.13 -10.47 9.74
N ALA A 133 -22.35 -11.13 8.86
CA ALA A 133 -22.85 -12.22 8.03
C ALA A 133 -23.23 -13.45 8.86
N GLN A 134 -22.44 -13.81 9.86
CA GLN A 134 -22.71 -14.95 10.73
C GLN A 134 -23.96 -14.74 11.59
N GLU A 135 -24.13 -13.55 12.18
CA GLU A 135 -25.32 -13.20 12.96
C GLU A 135 -26.60 -13.21 12.10
N LEU A 136 -26.51 -12.77 10.83
CA LEU A 136 -27.62 -12.92 9.89
C LEU A 136 -27.94 -14.39 9.62
N PHE A 137 -26.91 -15.21 9.40
CA PHE A 137 -27.07 -16.63 9.11
C PHE A 137 -27.76 -17.36 10.28
N ASP A 138 -27.31 -17.08 11.51
CA ASP A 138 -27.86 -17.64 12.74
C ASP A 138 -29.31 -17.19 12.96
N PHE A 139 -29.60 -15.90 12.72
CA PHE A 139 -30.95 -15.35 12.82
C PHE A 139 -31.92 -16.01 11.83
N VAL A 140 -31.55 -16.10 10.55
CA VAL A 140 -32.40 -16.69 9.51
C VAL A 140 -32.57 -18.20 9.70
N THR A 141 -31.53 -18.90 10.15
CA THR A 141 -31.61 -20.33 10.45
C THR A 141 -32.55 -20.61 11.62
N GLY A 142 -32.52 -19.77 12.67
CA GLY A 142 -33.37 -19.93 13.85
C GLY A 142 -34.81 -19.40 13.71
N HIS A 143 -35.00 -18.28 13.01
CA HIS A 143 -36.28 -17.53 12.99
C HIS A 143 -36.86 -17.34 11.58
N GLY A 144 -36.10 -17.64 10.52
CA GLY A 144 -36.54 -17.47 9.14
C GLY A 144 -37.56 -18.51 8.72
N ASN A 145 -38.40 -18.15 7.74
CA ASN A 145 -39.28 -19.10 7.07
C ASN A 145 -38.45 -20.11 6.24
N ALA A 146 -39.09 -21.18 5.76
CA ALA A 146 -38.38 -22.23 5.03
C ALA A 146 -37.78 -21.73 3.70
N GLU A 147 -38.41 -20.71 3.09
CA GLU A 147 -37.94 -20.07 1.86
C GLU A 147 -36.64 -19.28 2.07
N LEU A 148 -36.61 -18.38 3.06
CA LEU A 148 -35.43 -17.62 3.46
C LEU A 148 -34.24 -18.53 3.77
N ARG A 149 -34.49 -19.64 4.48
CA ARG A 149 -33.44 -20.62 4.82
C ARG A 149 -32.83 -21.29 3.59
N ARG A 150 -33.63 -21.58 2.55
CA ARG A 150 -33.14 -22.19 1.31
C ARG A 150 -32.35 -21.19 0.45
N ASN A 151 -32.75 -19.93 0.45
CA ASN A 151 -32.12 -18.89 -0.38
C ASN A 151 -31.02 -18.09 0.34
N LEU A 152 -30.72 -18.42 1.60
CA LEU A 152 -29.75 -17.71 2.43
C LEU A 152 -28.35 -17.65 1.80
N GLU A 153 -27.91 -18.71 1.13
CA GLU A 153 -26.62 -18.74 0.40
C GLU A 153 -26.61 -17.83 -0.83
N ALA A 154 -27.77 -17.53 -1.40
CA ALA A 154 -27.94 -16.60 -2.51
C ALA A 154 -28.06 -15.13 -2.04
N SER A 155 -27.75 -14.85 -0.78
CA SER A 155 -27.81 -13.50 -0.22
C SER A 155 -26.77 -12.57 -0.85
N ASP A 156 -27.21 -11.35 -1.17
CA ASP A 156 -26.34 -10.28 -1.65
C ASP A 156 -26.15 -9.25 -0.53
N THR A 157 -24.90 -8.98 -0.16
CA THR A 157 -24.56 -8.04 0.91
C THR A 157 -23.72 -6.89 0.39
N ILE A 158 -24.22 -5.66 0.59
CA ILE A 158 -23.51 -4.42 0.30
C ILE A 158 -23.13 -3.67 1.59
N ARG A 159 -22.07 -2.87 1.51
CA ARG A 159 -21.68 -1.94 2.57
C ARG A 159 -22.36 -0.59 2.32
N LEU A 160 -23.02 -0.07 3.35
CA LEU A 160 -23.66 1.25 3.30
C LEU A 160 -22.89 2.31 4.11
N GLY A 161 -22.09 1.88 5.09
CA GLY A 161 -21.30 2.78 5.94
C GLY A 161 -20.19 2.04 6.71
N GLU A 162 -19.56 2.73 7.67
CA GLU A 162 -18.62 2.06 8.58
C GLU A 162 -19.35 1.08 9.49
N ALA A 163 -18.96 -0.20 9.42
CA ALA A 163 -19.61 -1.30 10.14
C ALA A 163 -21.14 -1.41 9.94
N TYR A 164 -21.68 -0.84 8.86
CA TYR A 164 -23.10 -0.85 8.53
C TYR A 164 -23.33 -1.47 7.15
N TYR A 165 -24.08 -2.56 7.10
CA TYR A 165 -24.28 -3.36 5.90
C TYR A 165 -25.77 -3.58 5.64
N ARG A 166 -26.10 -3.84 4.37
CA ARG A 166 -27.43 -4.29 3.95
C ARG A 166 -27.28 -5.63 3.25
N SER A 167 -27.95 -6.64 3.76
CA SER A 167 -27.99 -7.97 3.15
C SER A 167 -29.41 -8.29 2.70
N CYS A 168 -29.55 -8.74 1.47
CA CYS A 168 -30.83 -9.06 0.85
C CYS A 168 -30.84 -10.52 0.41
N ILE A 169 -31.87 -11.26 0.81
CA ILE A 169 -32.10 -12.65 0.45
C ILE A 169 -33.22 -12.68 -0.60
N PRO A 170 -33.02 -13.30 -1.78
CA PRO A 170 -34.06 -13.39 -2.78
C PRO A 170 -35.15 -14.39 -2.35
N ASP A 171 -36.40 -14.08 -2.68
CA ASP A 171 -37.50 -15.06 -2.66
C ASP A 171 -37.32 -16.10 -3.80
N ASP A 172 -38.05 -17.21 -3.76
CA ASP A 172 -37.94 -18.31 -4.74
C ASP A 172 -38.16 -17.81 -6.19
N ASP A 173 -39.08 -16.85 -6.37
CA ASP A 173 -39.41 -16.24 -7.67
C ASP A 173 -38.44 -15.13 -8.12
N ARG A 174 -37.49 -14.73 -7.26
CA ARG A 174 -36.50 -13.64 -7.49
C ARG A 174 -37.06 -12.25 -7.80
N GLU A 175 -38.39 -12.08 -7.75
CA GLU A 175 -39.06 -10.78 -7.93
C GLU A 175 -39.04 -9.91 -6.67
N ARG A 176 -38.91 -10.53 -5.50
CA ARG A 176 -38.87 -9.86 -4.20
C ARG A 176 -37.65 -10.29 -3.41
N TRP A 177 -37.23 -9.39 -2.54
CA TRP A 177 -36.09 -9.59 -1.66
C TRP A 177 -36.48 -9.29 -0.24
N THR A 178 -36.06 -10.14 0.69
CA THR A 178 -36.14 -9.84 2.12
C THR A 178 -34.79 -9.32 2.58
N CYS A 179 -34.75 -8.04 2.95
CA CYS A 179 -33.52 -7.35 3.29
C CYS A 179 -33.40 -7.10 4.80
N PHE A 180 -32.16 -7.04 5.28
CA PHE A 180 -31.79 -6.73 6.66
C PHE A 180 -30.68 -5.70 6.69
N PHE A 181 -30.81 -4.73 7.58
CA PHE A 181 -29.73 -3.86 8.01
C PHE A 181 -28.95 -4.52 9.14
N LEU A 182 -27.63 -4.50 9.00
CA LEU A 182 -26.67 -5.12 9.91
C LEU A 182 -25.79 -4.00 10.46
N ASP A 183 -26.02 -3.63 11.71
CA ASP A 183 -25.19 -2.67 12.42
C ASP A 183 -24.19 -3.41 13.32
N ALA A 184 -22.95 -3.52 12.85
CA ALA A 184 -21.83 -4.15 13.53
C ALA A 184 -20.91 -3.13 14.23
N THR A 185 -21.40 -1.91 14.51
CA THR A 185 -20.64 -0.90 15.25
C THR A 185 -20.33 -1.31 16.68
N THR A 186 -21.20 -2.13 17.29
CA THR A 186 -21.03 -2.64 18.66
C THR A 186 -20.66 -4.12 18.67
N LYS A 187 -20.30 -4.66 19.86
CA LYS A 187 -19.95 -6.09 20.02
C LYS A 187 -21.10 -7.05 19.68
N ARG A 188 -22.35 -6.61 19.68
CA ARG A 188 -23.50 -7.38 19.20
C ARG A 188 -24.01 -6.72 17.93
N THR A 189 -24.08 -7.47 16.83
CA THR A 189 -24.66 -6.96 15.58
C THR A 189 -26.15 -6.70 15.83
N LYS A 190 -26.63 -5.47 15.60
CA LYS A 190 -28.07 -5.21 15.59
C LYS A 190 -28.60 -5.55 14.21
N LEU A 191 -29.59 -6.44 14.18
CA LEU A 191 -30.28 -6.85 12.97
C LEU A 191 -31.64 -6.14 12.92
N ILE A 192 -31.89 -5.38 11.86
CA ILE A 192 -33.16 -4.68 11.64
C ILE A 192 -33.69 -5.08 10.27
N ARG A 193 -34.94 -5.56 10.21
CA ARG A 193 -35.56 -5.87 8.91
C ARG A 193 -35.78 -4.58 8.14
N ASP A 194 -35.27 -4.56 6.91
CA ASP A 194 -35.53 -3.47 5.96
C ASP A 194 -36.94 -3.67 5.36
N PRO A 195 -37.83 -2.67 5.43
CA PRO A 195 -39.16 -2.77 4.82
C PRO A 195 -39.11 -2.78 3.27
N SER A 196 -37.98 -2.40 2.66
CA SER A 196 -37.81 -2.42 1.22
C SER A 196 -37.68 -3.85 0.68
N ALA A 197 -38.51 -4.20 -0.31
CA ALA A 197 -38.44 -5.47 -1.04
C ALA A 197 -37.51 -5.42 -2.27
N LEU A 198 -36.78 -4.31 -2.45
CA LEU A 198 -35.92 -4.09 -3.60
C LEU A 198 -34.51 -4.67 -3.36
N PRO A 199 -33.87 -5.24 -4.40
CA PRO A 199 -32.50 -5.71 -4.31
C PRO A 199 -31.55 -4.56 -3.98
N ASN A 200 -30.32 -4.92 -3.63
CA ASN A 200 -29.26 -3.94 -3.52
C ASN A 200 -28.96 -3.31 -4.89
N ARG A 201 -28.96 -1.98 -4.94
CA ARG A 201 -28.37 -1.27 -6.09
C ARG A 201 -26.86 -1.20 -5.86
N ARG A 202 -26.09 -1.71 -6.82
CA ARG A 202 -24.67 -1.41 -6.93
C ARG A 202 -24.58 -0.14 -7.76
N ASP A 203 -23.99 0.93 -7.22
CA ASP A 203 -23.63 2.06 -8.08
C ASP A 203 -22.63 1.55 -9.14
N PRO A 204 -22.83 1.90 -10.42
CA PRO A 204 -21.95 1.49 -11.51
C PRO A 204 -20.56 2.12 -11.45
#